data_AF-A0A8K0CP06-F1
#
_entry.id   AF-A0A8K0CP06-F1
#
_cell.length_a   1.000
_cell.length_b   1.000
_cell.length_c   1.000
_cell.angle_alpha   90.00
_cell.angle_beta   90.00
_cell.angle_gamma   90.00
#
_symmetry.space_group_name_H-M   'P 1'
#
loop_
_entity.id
_entity.type
_entity.pdbx_description
1 polymer ?
#
loop_
_entity_poly.entity_id
_entity_poly.type
_entity_poly.pdbx_seq_one_letter_code
_entity_poly.pdbx_strand_id
1 'polypeptide(L)'
;MPDKQPTVICCQRKDSNKNSSVFSDSDPYVSDEGSDYVPDTNTSESSNIETIFTEEYNITFKASKSDSCSTCNSIHVSLRAAKAKIDVPKIEQLNTELDLHHRTAQAGPKAIENRSKEVSENLGTYAITFDLPQTLPTPKLFTGPTFYKKKVFCYNFSIHCLHFYMWDDSTAGRGADAIGSCLLKHFEMKDIWGEKLVAISDSCGGQNENWSLVAVWLRQTALG
;
A
#
# COMPACT_ATOMS: atom_id res chain seq x y z
N MET A 1 -26.19 -4.90 -30.04
CA MET A 1 -25.87 -5.20 -28.63
C MET A 1 -25.62 -3.86 -27.95
N PRO A 2 -26.12 -3.59 -26.74
CA PRO A 2 -25.92 -2.27 -26.15
C PRO A 2 -24.44 -2.12 -25.79
N ASP A 3 -23.82 -1.04 -26.28
CA ASP A 3 -22.48 -0.57 -25.94
C ASP A 3 -22.35 -0.41 -24.43
N LYS A 4 -21.80 -1.41 -23.74
CA LYS A 4 -21.35 -1.27 -22.36
C LYS A 4 -19.87 -0.92 -22.41
N GLN A 5 -19.54 0.36 -22.20
CA GLN A 5 -18.16 0.79 -22.10
C GLN A 5 -17.53 0.23 -20.81
N PRO A 6 -16.31 -0.35 -20.89
CA PRO A 6 -15.61 -0.79 -19.70
C PRO A 6 -15.34 0.40 -18.78
N THR A 7 -15.81 0.29 -17.54
CA THR A 7 -15.69 1.36 -16.55
C THR A 7 -14.55 1.04 -15.59
N VAL A 8 -13.56 1.93 -15.49
CA VAL A 8 -12.50 1.86 -14.48
C VAL A 8 -12.93 2.66 -13.26
N ILE A 9 -12.98 2.00 -12.11
CA ILE A 9 -13.19 2.68 -10.83
C ILE A 9 -11.93 2.57 -10.00
N CYS A 10 -11.26 3.71 -9.81
CA CYS A 10 -10.11 3.80 -8.92
C CYS A 10 -10.60 4.05 -7.49
N CYS A 11 -10.44 3.07 -6.61
CA CYS A 11 -10.71 3.23 -5.18
C CYS A 11 -9.40 3.57 -4.47
N GLN A 12 -9.35 4.81 -3.99
CA GLN A 12 -8.16 5.42 -3.41
C GLN A 12 -8.27 5.50 -1.90
N ARG A 13 -7.22 5.05 -1.20
CA ARG A 13 -7.04 5.36 0.22
C ARG A 13 -6.42 6.75 0.33
N LYS A 14 -7.18 7.75 0.77
CA LYS A 14 -6.66 9.09 1.06
C LYS A 14 -5.80 9.05 2.32
N ASP A 15 -4.54 8.70 2.17
CA ASP A 15 -3.55 8.90 3.23
C ASP A 15 -3.01 10.33 3.09
N SER A 16 -3.51 11.25 3.92
CA SER A 16 -2.96 12.60 4.03
C SER A 16 -1.56 12.51 4.64
N ASN A 17 -0.54 12.87 3.84
CA ASN A 17 0.90 12.90 4.12
C ASN A 17 1.65 11.56 4.10
N LYS A 18 2.19 11.21 2.92
CA LYS A 18 3.47 10.48 2.84
C LYS A 18 4.61 11.47 3.07
N ASN A 19 4.86 11.83 4.33
CA ASN A 19 6.22 12.27 4.70
C ASN A 19 7.06 11.02 4.87
N SER A 20 8.12 10.89 4.07
CA SER A 20 9.13 9.86 4.24
C SER A 20 9.70 9.94 5.65
N SER A 21 9.27 9.05 6.54
CA SER A 21 9.91 8.87 7.84
C SER A 21 11.25 8.17 7.61
N VAL A 22 12.32 8.90 7.91
CA VAL A 22 13.63 8.30 8.17
C VAL A 22 13.48 7.52 9.47
N PHE A 23 13.27 6.20 9.37
CA PHE A 23 13.40 5.33 10.53
C PHE A 23 14.89 5.17 10.82
N SER A 24 15.30 5.64 12.00
CA SER A 24 16.60 5.36 12.59
C SER A 24 16.64 3.88 12.98
N ASP A 25 17.58 3.16 12.39
CA ASP A 25 17.87 1.75 12.67
C ASP A 25 18.15 1.53 14.17
N SER A 26 17.34 0.69 14.80
CA SER A 26 17.72 -0.01 16.02
C SER A 26 17.23 -1.45 15.92
N ASP A 27 18.05 -2.29 15.27
CA ASP A 27 17.88 -3.75 15.23
C ASP A 27 18.37 -4.39 16.53
N PRO A 28 17.62 -5.31 17.15
CA PRO A 28 18.18 -6.32 18.03
C PRO A 28 18.54 -7.58 17.22
N TYR A 29 19.80 -7.99 17.35
CA TYR A 29 20.39 -9.21 16.80
C TYR A 29 19.52 -10.46 17.05
N VAL A 30 19.32 -11.28 16.01
CA VAL A 30 19.09 -12.72 16.13
C VAL A 30 20.09 -13.42 15.22
N SER A 31 20.91 -14.28 15.82
CA SER A 31 21.94 -15.09 15.17
C SER A 31 21.33 -16.15 14.27
N ASP A 32 21.91 -16.26 13.09
CA ASP A 32 21.59 -17.14 11.98
C ASP A 32 22.05 -18.58 12.28
N GLU A 33 21.12 -19.55 12.32
CA GLU A 33 21.44 -20.97 12.10
C GLU A 33 20.41 -21.53 11.11
N GLY A 34 20.90 -21.92 9.94
CA GLY A 34 20.08 -22.42 8.84
C GLY A 34 19.50 -23.80 9.12
N SER A 35 18.25 -24.00 8.71
CA SER A 35 17.78 -25.31 8.26
C SER A 35 16.83 -25.12 7.08
N ASP A 36 17.05 -25.91 6.03
CA ASP A 36 16.28 -25.91 4.79
C ASP A 36 14.81 -26.26 5.06
N TYR A 37 13.92 -25.29 4.91
CA TYR A 37 12.48 -25.52 4.98
C TYR A 37 11.88 -25.63 3.58
N VAL A 38 11.34 -26.80 3.26
CA VAL A 38 10.47 -27.03 2.09
C VAL A 38 9.02 -26.84 2.56
N PRO A 39 8.24 -25.88 2.04
CA PRO A 39 6.85 -25.75 2.45
C PRO A 39 5.99 -26.75 1.69
N ASP A 40 5.35 -27.65 2.43
CA ASP A 40 4.22 -28.43 1.94
C ASP A 40 3.02 -27.51 1.68
N THR A 41 2.46 -27.64 0.49
CA THR A 41 1.28 -26.91 0.04
C THR A 41 0.03 -27.40 0.77
N ASN A 42 -0.73 -26.46 1.36
CA ASN A 42 -2.20 -26.43 1.54
C ASN A 42 -2.60 -26.09 2.98
N THR A 43 -2.80 -24.80 3.31
CA THR A 43 -4.01 -24.34 4.01
C THR A 43 -4.07 -22.80 4.05
N SER A 44 -5.26 -22.26 4.22
CA SER A 44 -5.54 -20.85 4.48
C SER A 44 -4.95 -20.42 5.83
N GLU A 45 -3.70 -19.94 5.83
CA GLU A 45 -2.92 -19.72 7.05
C GLU A 45 -2.68 -18.24 7.35
N SER A 46 -3.60 -17.61 8.08
CA SER A 46 -3.25 -16.41 8.86
C SER A 46 -3.42 -16.62 10.36
N SER A 47 -4.02 -17.74 10.79
CA SER A 47 -4.24 -18.09 12.19
C SER A 47 -3.25 -19.11 12.77
N ASN A 48 -2.40 -19.74 11.95
CA ASN A 48 -1.53 -20.84 12.41
C ASN A 48 -0.12 -20.37 12.81
N ILE A 49 0.42 -19.32 12.18
CA ILE A 49 1.81 -18.89 12.42
C ILE A 49 1.97 -18.30 13.82
N GLU A 50 1.15 -17.33 14.23
CA GLU A 50 1.28 -16.72 15.56
C GLU A 50 1.13 -17.75 16.68
N THR A 51 0.22 -18.72 16.52
CA THR A 51 -0.02 -19.81 17.46
C THR A 51 1.20 -20.72 17.57
N ILE A 52 1.75 -21.20 16.44
CA ILE A 52 2.96 -22.05 16.42
C ILE A 52 4.13 -21.34 17.11
N PHE A 53 4.40 -20.09 16.76
CA PHE A 53 5.52 -19.33 17.33
C PHE A 53 5.32 -19.00 18.82
N THR A 54 4.08 -18.74 19.26
CA THR A 54 3.80 -18.42 20.67
C THR A 54 3.74 -19.67 21.54
N GLU A 55 3.14 -20.77 21.07
CA GLU A 55 2.91 -21.98 21.86
C GLU A 55 4.08 -22.98 21.78
N GLU A 56 4.69 -23.18 20.61
CA GLU A 56 5.77 -24.16 20.45
C GLU A 56 7.16 -23.57 20.72
N TYR A 57 7.36 -22.30 20.33
CA TYR A 57 8.67 -21.63 20.44
C TYR A 57 8.73 -20.59 21.57
N ASN A 58 7.62 -20.32 22.26
CA ASN A 58 7.51 -19.30 23.31
C ASN A 58 8.01 -17.91 22.85
N ILE A 59 7.80 -17.58 21.58
CA ILE A 59 8.16 -16.30 20.97
C ILE A 59 6.94 -15.39 21.00
N THR A 60 6.96 -14.38 21.87
CA THR A 60 5.89 -13.39 21.96
C THR A 60 6.05 -12.32 20.88
N PHE A 61 5.00 -12.12 20.08
CA PHE A 61 4.95 -11.00 19.14
C PHE A 61 4.67 -9.69 19.86
N LYS A 62 5.51 -8.68 19.62
CA LYS A 62 5.22 -7.33 20.05
C LYS A 62 4.08 -6.78 19.21
N ALA A 63 3.05 -6.21 19.85
CA ALA A 63 2.00 -5.50 19.13
C ALA A 63 2.63 -4.49 18.17
N SER A 64 2.25 -4.57 16.89
CA SER A 64 2.75 -3.65 15.87
C SER A 64 2.37 -2.22 16.28
N LYS A 65 3.36 -1.33 16.26
CA LYS A 65 3.08 0.09 16.44
C LYS A 65 2.42 0.58 15.16
N SER A 66 1.19 1.06 15.25
CA SER A 66 0.57 1.75 14.13
C SER A 66 1.21 3.13 13.95
N ASP A 67 1.47 3.51 12.70
CA ASP A 67 1.94 4.86 12.40
C ASP A 67 0.87 5.88 12.80
N SER A 68 1.31 6.94 13.47
CA SER A 68 0.43 8.02 13.91
C SER A 68 0.11 8.98 12.76
N CYS A 69 -1.17 9.28 12.53
CA CYS A 69 -1.58 10.27 11.54
C CYS A 69 -1.07 11.67 11.93
N SER A 70 -0.35 12.32 11.01
CA SER A 70 0.20 13.67 11.22
C SER A 70 -0.89 14.72 11.50
N THR A 71 -2.03 14.63 10.82
CA THR A 71 -3.19 15.50 11.03
C THR A 71 -3.78 15.30 12.42
N CYS A 72 -4.01 14.05 12.84
CA CYS A 72 -4.48 13.75 14.20
C CYS A 72 -3.51 14.27 15.26
N ASN A 73 -2.21 14.08 15.05
CA ASN A 73 -1.18 14.59 15.96
C ASN A 73 -1.26 16.12 16.09
N SER A 74 -1.37 16.84 14.98
CA SER A 74 -1.52 18.30 14.95
C SER A 74 -2.78 18.78 15.70
N ILE A 75 -3.92 18.13 15.45
CA ILE A 75 -5.19 18.42 16.13
C ILE A 75 -5.08 18.12 17.62
N HIS A 76 -4.47 17.00 18.01
CA HIS A 76 -4.27 16.65 19.43
C HIS A 76 -3.36 17.64 20.16
N VAL A 77 -2.28 18.11 19.53
CA VAL A 77 -1.43 19.16 20.09
C VAL A 77 -2.23 20.44 20.31
N SER A 78 -3.02 20.84 19.30
CA SER A 78 -3.87 22.03 19.37
C SER A 78 -4.96 21.91 20.44
N LEU A 79 -5.56 20.73 20.59
CA LEU A 79 -6.55 20.43 21.64
C LEU A 79 -5.95 20.54 23.03
N ARG A 80 -4.72 20.03 23.26
CA ARG A 80 -4.04 20.17 24.55
C ARG A 80 -3.82 21.64 24.90
N ALA A 81 -3.38 22.45 23.93
CA ALA A 81 -3.17 23.88 24.13
C ALA A 81 -4.49 24.63 24.43
N ALA A 82 -5.58 24.31 23.70
CA ALA A 82 -6.89 24.93 23.93
C ALA A 82 -7.48 24.55 25.30
N LYS A 83 -7.32 23.29 25.73
CA LYS A 83 -7.73 22.81 27.07
C LYS A 83 -6.97 23.53 28.19
N ALA A 84 -5.67 23.74 28.03
CA ALA A 84 -4.88 24.48 29.01
C ALA A 84 -5.32 25.94 29.17
N LYS A 85 -5.90 26.53 28.10
CA LYS A 85 -6.44 27.90 28.10
C LYS A 85 -7.93 27.99 28.42
N ILE A 86 -8.62 26.86 28.61
CA ILE A 86 -10.09 26.79 28.80
C ILE A 86 -10.83 27.50 27.65
N ASP A 87 -10.32 27.37 26.43
CA ASP A 87 -10.92 27.95 25.23
C ASP A 87 -11.99 27.00 24.68
N VAL A 88 -13.20 27.07 25.26
CA VAL A 88 -14.32 26.18 24.96
C VAL A 88 -14.71 26.21 23.46
N PRO A 89 -14.84 27.38 22.79
CA PRO A 89 -15.14 27.42 21.36
C PRO A 89 -14.08 26.72 20.51
N LYS A 90 -12.80 26.89 20.84
CA LYS A 90 -11.72 26.26 20.07
C LYS A 90 -11.68 24.75 20.26
N ILE A 91 -11.99 24.26 21.45
CA ILE A 91 -12.07 22.82 21.74
C ILE A 91 -13.17 22.17 20.91
N GLU A 92 -14.36 22.78 20.86
CA GLU A 92 -15.48 22.27 20.08
C GLU A 92 -15.14 22.21 18.58
N GLN A 93 -14.58 23.29 18.03
CA GLN A 93 -14.13 23.34 16.63
C GLN A 93 -13.16 22.20 16.29
N LEU A 94 -12.13 21.99 17.12
CA LEU A 94 -11.12 20.96 16.89
C LEU A 94 -11.68 19.53 17.03
N ASN A 95 -12.66 19.32 17.91
CA ASN A 95 -13.34 18.02 18.02
C ASN A 95 -14.18 17.73 16.76
N THR A 96 -14.88 18.74 16.22
CA THR A 96 -15.61 18.59 14.95
C THR A 96 -14.67 18.30 13.80
N GLU A 97 -13.53 18.99 13.73
CA GLU A 97 -12.50 18.73 12.70
C GLU A 97 -11.93 17.32 12.80
N LEU A 98 -11.66 16.83 14.02
CA LEU A 98 -11.19 15.48 14.25
C LEU A 98 -12.20 14.42 13.83
N ASP A 99 -13.48 14.61 14.17
CA ASP A 99 -14.57 13.71 13.78
C ASP A 99 -14.73 13.68 12.26
N LEU A 100 -14.71 14.84 11.60
CA LEU A 100 -14.75 14.92 10.13
C LEU A 100 -13.57 14.19 9.48
N HIS A 101 -12.36 14.37 10.03
CA HIS A 101 -11.17 13.67 9.55
C HIS A 101 -11.31 12.15 9.66
N HIS A 102 -11.75 11.64 10.82
CA HIS A 102 -11.97 10.20 11.03
C HIS A 102 -13.06 9.64 10.12
N ARG A 103 -14.18 10.35 9.93
CA ARG A 103 -15.24 9.92 9.00
C ARG A 103 -14.73 9.84 7.56
N THR A 104 -13.92 10.81 7.16
CA THR A 104 -13.29 10.82 5.82
C THR A 104 -12.31 9.66 5.66
N ALA A 105 -11.48 9.39 6.68
CA ALA A 105 -10.55 8.27 6.66
C ALA A 105 -11.27 6.90 6.61
N GLN A 106 -12.41 6.76 7.28
CA GLN A 106 -13.23 5.55 7.24
C GLN A 106 -13.94 5.32 5.90
N ALA A 107 -14.11 6.35 5.08
CA ALA A 107 -14.77 6.22 3.78
C ALA A 107 -13.97 5.35 2.81
N GLY A 108 -12.63 5.41 2.85
CA GLY A 108 -11.75 4.61 2.00
C GLY A 108 -11.90 3.10 2.22
N PRO A 109 -11.67 2.58 3.44
CA PRO A 109 -11.87 1.16 3.76
C PRO A 109 -13.29 0.67 3.45
N LYS A 110 -14.32 1.46 3.74
CA LYS A 110 -15.72 1.12 3.39
C LYS A 110 -15.92 1.02 1.88
N ALA A 111 -15.31 1.91 1.10
CA ALA A 111 -15.38 1.84 -0.35
C ALA A 111 -14.71 0.56 -0.87
N ILE A 112 -13.54 0.20 -0.35
CA ILE A 112 -12.85 -1.05 -0.71
C ILE A 112 -13.72 -2.27 -0.35
N GLU A 113 -14.28 -2.30 0.86
CA GLU A 113 -15.17 -3.40 1.29
C GLU A 113 -16.38 -3.56 0.37
N ASN A 114 -17.04 -2.45 0.02
CA ASN A 114 -18.18 -2.46 -0.89
C ASN A 114 -17.80 -2.94 -2.29
N ARG A 115 -16.62 -2.55 -2.80
CA ARG A 115 -16.11 -3.03 -4.09
C ARG A 115 -15.76 -4.50 -4.06
N SER A 116 -15.17 -5.00 -2.98
CA SER A 116 -14.88 -6.43 -2.82
C SER A 116 -16.16 -7.26 -2.86
N LYS A 117 -17.25 -6.78 -2.23
CA LYS A 117 -18.57 -7.41 -2.32
C LYS A 117 -19.10 -7.41 -3.76
N GLU A 118 -19.04 -6.27 -4.44
CA GLU A 118 -19.46 -6.14 -5.84
C GLU A 118 -18.73 -7.11 -6.78
N VAL A 119 -17.41 -7.26 -6.60
CA VAL A 119 -16.58 -8.20 -7.38
C VAL A 119 -16.96 -9.64 -7.11
N SER A 120 -17.29 -9.99 -5.86
CA SER A 120 -17.72 -11.35 -5.51
C SER A 120 -19.09 -11.73 -6.07
N GLU A 121 -19.98 -10.75 -6.25
CA GLU A 121 -21.34 -10.97 -6.73
C GLU A 121 -21.45 -10.91 -8.27
N ASN A 122 -20.51 -10.24 -8.95
CA ASN A 122 -20.57 -10.01 -10.38
C ASN A 122 -19.35 -10.59 -11.12
N LEU A 123 -19.57 -11.71 -11.82
CA LEU A 123 -18.55 -12.41 -12.62
C LEU A 123 -17.95 -11.57 -13.76
N GLY A 124 -18.59 -10.47 -14.16
CA GLY A 124 -18.08 -9.53 -15.17
C GLY A 124 -17.18 -8.42 -14.62
N THR A 125 -16.96 -8.37 -13.30
CA THR A 125 -16.11 -7.36 -12.66
C THR A 125 -14.76 -7.95 -12.29
N TYR A 126 -13.69 -7.38 -12.83
CA TYR A 126 -12.32 -7.70 -12.48
C TYR A 126 -11.78 -6.63 -11.52
N ALA A 127 -11.19 -7.03 -10.40
CA ALA A 127 -10.53 -6.11 -9.49
C ALA A 127 -9.03 -6.34 -9.47
N ILE A 128 -8.24 -5.27 -9.38
CA ILE A 128 -6.81 -5.30 -9.12
C ILE A 128 -6.46 -4.47 -7.90
N THR A 129 -5.55 -4.99 -7.08
CA THR A 129 -4.90 -4.21 -6.01
C THR A 129 -3.42 -4.11 -6.36
N PHE A 130 -2.84 -2.93 -6.26
CA PHE A 130 -1.42 -2.77 -6.53
C PHE A 130 -0.77 -1.76 -5.59
N ASP A 131 0.50 -2.03 -5.26
CA ASP A 131 1.30 -1.23 -4.37
C ASP A 131 2.77 -1.24 -4.81
N LEU A 132 3.47 -0.13 -4.53
CA LEU A 132 4.92 -0.08 -4.64
C LEU A 132 5.50 0.05 -3.22
N PRO A 133 5.85 -1.07 -2.57
CA PRO A 133 6.47 -1.07 -1.25
C PRO A 133 7.81 -0.30 -1.21
N GLN A 134 8.32 -0.15 0.01
CA GLN A 134 9.60 0.51 0.26
C GLN A 134 10.72 -0.09 -0.59
N THR A 135 11.60 0.80 -1.07
CA THR A 135 12.73 0.45 -1.92
C THR A 135 13.70 -0.49 -1.24
N LEU A 136 14.19 -1.49 -1.96
CA LEU A 136 15.13 -2.47 -1.47
C LEU A 136 16.55 -2.04 -1.84
N PRO A 137 17.39 -1.60 -0.89
CA PRO A 137 18.79 -1.29 -1.17
C PRO A 137 19.57 -2.57 -1.45
N THR A 138 20.22 -2.63 -2.61
CA THR A 138 20.91 -3.83 -3.11
C THR A 138 22.31 -3.48 -3.62
N PRO A 139 23.36 -4.26 -3.30
CA PRO A 139 23.40 -5.35 -2.32
C PRO A 139 23.46 -4.84 -0.87
N LYS A 140 22.93 -5.62 0.08
CA LYS A 140 23.03 -5.37 1.52
C LYS A 140 24.44 -5.73 1.99
N LEU A 141 25.37 -4.78 1.94
CA LEU A 141 26.76 -4.96 2.37
C LEU A 141 27.06 -4.18 3.65
N PHE A 142 27.74 -4.83 4.59
CA PHE A 142 28.12 -4.27 5.90
C PHE A 142 29.60 -3.90 6.00
N THR A 143 30.28 -3.71 4.86
CA THR A 143 31.70 -3.37 4.84
C THR A 143 31.91 -1.86 4.83
N GLY A 144 32.92 -1.38 5.55
CA GLY A 144 33.25 0.06 5.65
C GLY A 144 33.31 0.81 4.31
N PRO A 145 33.91 0.25 3.24
CA PRO A 145 33.95 0.92 1.93
C PRO A 145 32.58 1.10 1.27
N THR A 146 31.58 0.29 1.60
CA THR A 146 30.22 0.38 1.03
C THR A 146 29.54 1.68 1.45
N PHE A 147 29.88 2.23 2.61
CA PHE A 147 29.36 3.52 3.07
C PHE A 147 29.61 4.66 2.07
N TYR A 148 30.73 4.62 1.35
CA TYR A 148 31.10 5.65 0.36
C TYR A 148 30.60 5.34 -1.05
N LYS A 149 29.91 4.21 -1.26
CA LYS A 149 29.39 3.81 -2.56
C LYS A 149 27.89 4.07 -2.64
N LYS A 150 27.43 4.49 -3.82
CA LYS A 150 25.99 4.60 -4.11
C LYS A 150 25.38 3.20 -4.05
N LYS A 151 24.34 3.03 -3.23
CA LYS A 151 23.52 1.81 -3.23
C LYS A 151 22.59 1.84 -4.44
N VAL A 152 22.48 0.72 -5.14
CA VAL A 152 21.46 0.52 -6.17
C VAL A 152 20.14 0.25 -5.46
N PHE A 153 19.06 0.86 -5.93
CA PHE A 153 17.74 0.61 -5.38
C PHE A 153 16.96 -0.30 -6.30
N CYS A 154 16.48 -1.42 -5.76
CA CYS A 154 15.53 -2.28 -6.43
C CYS A 154 14.11 -1.92 -6.00
N TYR A 155 13.22 -1.90 -6.98
CA TYR A 155 11.81 -1.58 -6.85
C TYR A 155 11.02 -2.85 -7.14
N ASN A 156 10.07 -3.17 -6.28
CA ASN A 156 9.23 -4.36 -6.41
C ASN A 156 7.77 -3.92 -6.44
N PHE A 157 7.19 -3.77 -7.63
CA PHE A 157 5.79 -3.42 -7.79
C PHE A 157 4.93 -4.68 -7.76
N SER A 158 3.98 -4.74 -6.82
CA SER A 158 3.07 -5.87 -6.72
C SER A 158 1.71 -5.50 -7.33
N ILE A 159 1.19 -6.40 -8.17
CA ILE A 159 -0.19 -6.38 -8.64
C ILE A 159 -0.80 -7.69 -8.16
N HIS A 160 -1.77 -7.62 -7.25
CA HIS A 160 -2.21 -8.74 -6.43
C HIS A 160 -1.08 -9.35 -5.58
N CYS A 161 -1.44 -10.14 -4.57
CA CYS A 161 -0.45 -10.78 -3.68
C CYS A 161 0.50 -11.77 -4.38
N LEU A 162 0.36 -12.00 -5.69
CA LEU A 162 1.03 -13.06 -6.43
C LEU A 162 1.78 -12.61 -7.70
N HIS A 163 1.69 -11.34 -8.13
CA HIS A 163 2.44 -10.86 -9.31
C HIS A 163 3.37 -9.71 -8.93
N PHE A 164 4.67 -9.93 -9.15
CA PHE A 164 5.72 -8.99 -8.81
C PHE A 164 6.47 -8.55 -10.07
N TYR A 165 6.66 -7.24 -10.20
CA TYR A 165 7.39 -6.59 -11.28
C TYR A 165 8.58 -5.87 -10.66
N MET A 166 9.77 -6.41 -10.91
CA MET A 166 11.00 -5.88 -10.34
C MET A 166 11.83 -5.13 -11.38
N TRP A 167 12.36 -3.98 -10.99
CA TRP A 167 13.38 -3.25 -11.74
C TRP A 167 14.30 -2.50 -10.77
N ASP A 168 15.40 -1.96 -11.26
CA ASP A 168 16.35 -1.20 -10.46
C ASP A 168 16.48 0.25 -10.95
N ASP A 169 17.13 1.11 -10.14
CA ASP A 169 17.30 2.53 -10.43
C ASP A 169 18.17 2.84 -11.65
N SER A 170 18.91 1.86 -12.19
CA SER A 170 19.58 2.01 -13.48
C SER A 170 18.66 1.78 -14.68
N THR A 171 17.57 1.02 -14.48
CA THR A 171 16.59 0.70 -15.53
C THR A 171 15.53 1.79 -15.65
N ALA A 172 14.88 2.16 -14.55
CA ALA A 172 13.83 3.18 -14.54
C ALA A 172 13.62 3.78 -13.14
N GLY A 173 13.00 4.95 -13.08
CA GLY A 173 12.60 5.57 -11.82
C GLY A 173 11.40 4.90 -11.15
N ARG A 174 10.90 5.50 -10.08
CA ARG A 174 9.69 5.08 -9.33
C ARG A 174 8.43 5.85 -9.71
N GLY A 175 8.46 6.52 -10.85
CA GLY A 175 7.39 7.42 -11.28
C GLY A 175 6.25 6.69 -11.99
N ALA A 176 5.21 7.46 -12.29
CA ALA A 176 4.04 7.06 -13.05
C ALA A 176 4.33 6.20 -14.28
N ASP A 177 5.35 6.54 -15.07
CA ASP A 177 5.67 5.83 -16.32
C ASP A 177 6.09 4.38 -16.07
N ALA A 178 6.88 4.13 -15.01
CA ALA A 178 7.29 2.78 -14.62
C ALA A 178 6.09 1.95 -14.12
N ILE A 179 5.21 2.58 -13.32
CA ILE A 179 3.97 1.95 -12.85
C ILE A 179 3.06 1.61 -14.02
N GLY A 180 2.83 2.57 -14.93
CA GLY A 180 2.03 2.41 -16.13
C GLY A 180 2.55 1.29 -17.03
N SER A 181 3.87 1.22 -17.24
CA SER A 181 4.49 0.14 -18.01
C SER A 181 4.27 -1.23 -17.37
N CYS A 182 4.33 -1.33 -16.04
CA CYS A 182 4.06 -2.59 -15.34
C CYS A 182 2.59 -3.00 -15.44
N LEU A 183 1.66 -2.05 -15.32
CA LEU A 183 0.22 -2.29 -15.49
C LEU A 183 -0.11 -2.76 -16.91
N LEU A 184 0.42 -2.09 -17.94
CA LEU A 184 0.22 -2.50 -19.33
C LEU A 184 0.75 -3.91 -19.58
N LYS A 185 1.97 -4.19 -19.11
CA LYS A 185 2.56 -5.53 -19.19
C LYS A 185 1.70 -6.57 -18.46
N HIS A 186 1.09 -6.20 -17.33
CA HIS A 186 0.19 -7.10 -16.60
C HIS A 186 -1.03 -7.48 -17.42
N PHE A 187 -1.74 -6.49 -17.99
CA PHE A 187 -2.92 -6.73 -18.83
C PHE A 187 -2.59 -7.43 -20.15
N GLU A 188 -1.39 -7.27 -20.70
CA GLU A 188 -0.97 -7.98 -21.91
C GLU A 188 -0.62 -9.45 -21.62
N MET A 189 -0.04 -9.75 -20.45
CA MET A 189 0.35 -11.12 -20.09
C MET A 189 -0.79 -11.94 -19.50
N LYS A 190 -1.71 -11.28 -18.78
CA LYS A 190 -2.89 -11.89 -18.19
C LYS A 190 -4.03 -11.57 -19.14
N ASP A 191 -4.50 -12.56 -19.87
CA ASP A 191 -5.68 -12.48 -20.75
C ASP A 191 -6.94 -12.18 -19.92
N ILE A 192 -7.02 -10.96 -19.39
CA ILE A 192 -8.02 -10.49 -18.45
C ILE A 192 -9.19 -9.97 -19.27
N TRP A 193 -10.33 -10.64 -19.11
CA TRP A 193 -11.59 -10.22 -19.71
C TRP A 193 -12.61 -9.84 -18.63
N GLY A 194 -13.23 -8.67 -18.77
CA GLY A 194 -14.26 -8.20 -17.84
C GLY A 194 -14.97 -6.93 -18.36
N GLU A 195 -16.26 -6.82 -18.09
CA GLU A 195 -17.05 -5.61 -18.42
C GLU A 195 -16.66 -4.40 -17.56
N LYS A 196 -16.03 -4.66 -16.41
CA LYS A 196 -15.69 -3.62 -15.44
C LYS A 196 -14.36 -3.91 -14.77
N LEU A 197 -13.52 -2.89 -14.65
CA LEU A 197 -12.23 -2.95 -13.96
C LEU A 197 -12.28 -2.09 -12.68
N VAL A 198 -11.97 -2.69 -11.54
CA VAL A 198 -11.83 -1.97 -10.26
C VAL A 198 -10.34 -1.95 -9.90
N ALA A 199 -9.73 -0.78 -10.00
CA ALA A 199 -8.31 -0.61 -9.66
C ALA A 199 -8.19 -0.01 -8.25
N ILE A 200 -7.46 -0.67 -7.37
CA ILE A 200 -7.26 -0.23 -5.98
C ILE A 200 -5.78 0.04 -5.78
N SER A 201 -5.46 1.25 -5.36
CA SER A 201 -4.09 1.67 -5.08
C SER A 201 -4.03 2.73 -4.00
N ASP A 202 -2.82 3.02 -3.54
CA ASP A 202 -2.58 4.19 -2.71
C ASP A 202 -2.75 5.49 -3.53
N SER A 203 -3.05 6.60 -2.84
CA SER A 203 -3.20 7.91 -3.51
C SER A 203 -1.84 8.60 -3.70
N CYS A 204 -0.80 7.87 -4.09
CA CYS A 204 0.51 8.48 -4.27
C CYS A 204 0.53 9.36 -5.54
N GLY A 205 0.56 10.69 -5.40
CA GLY A 205 0.57 11.63 -6.52
C GLY A 205 1.64 11.36 -7.60
N GLY A 206 2.87 11.06 -7.17
CA GLY A 206 3.98 10.78 -8.10
C GLY A 206 3.85 9.46 -8.85
N GLN A 207 2.94 8.58 -8.45
CA GLN A 207 2.82 7.21 -8.95
C GLN A 207 1.44 6.96 -9.55
N ASN A 208 0.39 7.16 -8.77
CA ASN A 208 -0.96 6.65 -9.05
C ASN A 208 -2.00 7.76 -9.28
N GLU A 209 -1.81 8.93 -8.68
CA GLU A 209 -2.72 10.09 -8.81
C GLU A 209 -2.13 11.15 -9.76
N ASN A 210 -2.01 10.80 -11.04
CA ASN A 210 -1.50 11.67 -12.09
C ASN A 210 -2.10 11.36 -13.47
N TRP A 211 -1.89 12.28 -14.43
CA TRP A 211 -2.43 12.18 -15.78
C TRP A 211 -1.89 10.99 -16.58
N SER A 212 -0.62 10.59 -16.36
CA SER A 212 -0.04 9.44 -17.07
C SER A 212 -0.81 8.16 -16.76
N LEU A 213 -1.18 7.93 -15.50
CA LEU A 213 -1.99 6.77 -15.12
C LEU A 213 -3.42 6.87 -15.66
N VAL A 214 -4.01 8.06 -15.66
CA VAL A 214 -5.33 8.27 -16.31
C VAL A 214 -5.28 7.84 -17.78
N ALA A 215 -4.23 8.20 -18.52
CA ALA A 215 -4.05 7.79 -19.91
C ALA A 215 -3.92 6.27 -20.06
N VAL A 216 -3.23 5.59 -19.13
CA VAL A 216 -3.15 4.12 -19.10
C VAL A 216 -4.52 3.49 -18.93
N TRP A 217 -5.34 3.99 -17.99
CA TRP A 217 -6.70 3.49 -17.78
C TRP A 217 -7.62 3.73 -18.98
N LEU A 218 -7.51 4.90 -19.61
CA LEU A 218 -8.26 5.22 -20.84
C LEU A 218 -7.84 4.30 -22.00
N ARG A 219 -6.55 4.01 -22.16
CA ARG A 219 -6.09 3.03 -23.16
C ARG A 219 -6.67 1.66 -22.89
N GLN A 220 -6.64 1.20 -21.64
CA GLN A 220 -7.10 -0.14 -21.30
C GLN A 220 -8.62 -0.30 -21.53
N THR A 221 -9.39 0.75 -21.29
CA THR A 221 -10.85 0.76 -21.54
C THR A 221 -11.22 0.92 -23.02
N ALA A 222 -10.35 1.52 -23.84
CA ALA A 222 -10.61 1.64 -25.27
C ALA A 222 -10.27 0.36 -26.07
N LEU A 223 -9.45 -0.54 -25.51
CA LEU A 223 -8.97 -1.77 -26.17
C LEU A 223 -9.73 -3.04 -25.76
N GLY A 224 -10.56 -2.99 -24.71
CA GLY A 224 -11.46 -4.07 -24.28
C GLY A 224 -12.88 -3.86 -24.75
#